data_AF-A0A7I0J7T3-F1
#
_entry.id   AF-A0A7I0J7T3-F1
#
_cell.length_a   1.000
_cell.length_b   1.000
_cell.length_c   1.000
_cell.angle_alpha   90.00
_cell.angle_beta   90.00
_cell.angle_gamma   90.00
#
_symmetry.space_group_name_H-M   'P 1'
#
loop_
_entity.id
_entity.type
_entity.pdbx_description
1 polymer ?
#
loop_
_entity_poly.entity_id
_entity_poly.type
_entity_poly.pdbx_seq_one_letter_code
_entity_poly.pdbx_strand_id
1 'polypeptide(L)'
;VTVPPGLRRGEVEKFLDRHQDWLEQRLAKVPTRPQVRPGIKIPIRGVPHRIVHEPSKRGTVTILRDDRGPLLVVHGERIHLPRRIADYLKREAKKEIERLVVKHTEAIGKRAKAIRYKDT
;
A
#
# COMPACT_ATOMS: atom_id res chain seq x y z
N VAL A 1 7.79 -10.42 9.21
CA VAL A 1 8.81 -9.62 9.93
C VAL A 1 9.87 -9.25 8.91
N THR A 2 10.15 -7.97 8.71
CA THR A 2 11.23 -7.54 7.81
C THR A 2 12.55 -7.74 8.55
N VAL A 3 13.41 -8.62 8.03
CA VAL A 3 14.71 -8.92 8.63
C VAL A 3 15.79 -8.17 7.84
N PRO A 4 16.62 -7.33 8.49
CA PRO A 4 17.73 -6.68 7.83
C PRO A 4 18.73 -7.70 7.26
N PRO A 5 19.28 -7.48 6.05
CA PRO A 5 20.34 -8.34 5.54
C PRO A 5 21.57 -8.28 6.45
N GLY A 6 22.04 -9.44 6.92
CA GLY A 6 23.20 -9.58 7.81
C GLY A 6 22.88 -9.98 9.25
N LEU A 7 21.60 -10.02 9.65
CA LEU A 7 21.22 -10.50 10.98
C LEU A 7 21.45 -12.01 11.12
N ARG A 8 22.02 -12.45 12.25
CA ARG A 8 22.22 -13.89 12.50
C ARG A 8 20.87 -14.57 12.73
N ARG A 9 20.71 -15.79 12.19
CA ARG A 9 19.45 -16.56 12.28
C ARG A 9 18.91 -16.66 13.72
N GLY A 10 19.78 -16.91 14.69
CA GLY A 10 19.40 -17.02 16.10
C GLY A 10 18.91 -15.71 16.74
N GLU A 11 19.25 -14.54 16.20
CA GLU A 11 18.67 -13.27 16.67
C GLU A 11 17.26 -13.05 16.14
N VAL A 12 16.99 -13.54 14.92
CA VAL A 12 15.64 -13.53 14.34
C VAL A 12 14.72 -14.47 15.13
N GLU A 13 15.19 -15.67 15.45
CA GLU A 13 14.43 -16.65 16.25
C GLU A 13 14.11 -16.08 17.64
N LYS A 14 15.11 -15.55 18.36
CA LYS A 14 14.90 -14.88 19.66
C LYS A 14 13.95 -13.68 19.58
N PHE A 15 13.86 -13.00 18.45
CA PHE A 15 12.90 -11.91 18.24
C PHE A 15 11.49 -12.47 18.02
N LEU A 16 11.36 -13.54 17.23
CA LEU A 16 10.09 -14.21 16.98
C LEU A 16 9.51 -14.79 18.26
N ASP A 17 10.32 -15.50 19.05
CA ASP A 17 9.88 -16.10 20.32
C ASP A 17 9.41 -15.03 21.32
N ARG A 18 10.14 -13.92 21.45
CA ARG A 18 9.78 -12.81 22.35
C ARG A 18 8.51 -12.08 21.95
N HIS A 19 8.09 -12.19 20.70
CA HIS A 19 6.94 -11.47 20.17
C HIS A 19 5.85 -12.41 19.63
N GLN A 20 5.87 -13.69 20.00
CA GLN A 20 4.98 -14.71 19.47
C GLN A 20 3.51 -14.39 19.75
N ASP A 21 3.15 -14.11 21.01
CA ASP A 21 1.75 -13.78 21.39
C ASP A 21 1.24 -12.54 20.63
N TRP A 22 2.10 -11.53 20.47
CA TRP A 22 1.79 -10.33 19.69
C TRP A 22 1.58 -10.64 18.20
N LEU A 23 2.40 -11.53 17.64
CA LEU A 23 2.32 -11.93 16.24
C LEU A 23 1.05 -12.74 15.98
N GLU A 24 0.72 -13.68 16.87
CA GLU A 24 -0.49 -14.51 16.80
C GLU A 24 -1.77 -13.67 16.89
N GLN A 25 -1.84 -12.73 17.85
CA GLN A 25 -2.97 -11.80 17.95
C GLN A 25 -3.13 -10.91 16.71
N ARG A 26 -2.02 -10.58 16.05
CA ARG A 26 -2.04 -9.76 14.83
C ARG A 26 -2.44 -10.59 13.61
N LEU A 27 -1.94 -11.82 13.49
CA LEU A 27 -2.29 -12.74 12.42
C LEU A 27 -3.75 -13.20 12.52
N ALA A 28 -4.27 -13.44 13.72
CA ALA A 28 -5.67 -13.81 13.95
C ALA A 28 -6.68 -12.74 13.46
N LYS A 29 -6.25 -11.48 13.37
CA LYS A 29 -7.07 -10.36 12.85
C LYS A 29 -7.02 -10.22 11.33
N VAL A 30 -6.11 -10.94 10.65
CA VAL A 30 -5.98 -10.89 9.19
C VAL A 30 -6.82 -12.02 8.59
N PRO A 31 -7.87 -11.72 7.81
CA PRO A 31 -8.63 -12.77 7.15
C PRO A 31 -7.74 -13.55 6.19
N THR A 32 -7.92 -14.87 6.11
CA THR A 32 -7.10 -15.81 5.32
C THR A 32 -6.97 -15.42 3.85
N ARG A 33 -7.93 -14.67 3.31
CA ARG A 33 -7.88 -14.04 1.99
C ARG A 33 -8.51 -12.64 2.04
N PRO A 34 -7.74 -11.56 2.24
CA PRO A 34 -8.29 -10.22 2.17
C PRO A 34 -8.70 -9.92 0.72
N GLN A 35 -10.00 -9.92 0.45
CA GLN A 35 -10.53 -9.58 -0.87
C GLN A 35 -10.74 -8.07 -1.00
N VAL A 36 -10.19 -7.50 -2.07
CA VAL A 36 -10.46 -6.11 -2.44
C VAL A 36 -11.87 -6.02 -3.04
N ARG A 37 -12.79 -5.39 -2.30
CA ARG A 37 -14.21 -5.27 -2.67
C ARG A 37 -14.76 -3.90 -2.31
N PRO A 38 -15.86 -3.43 -2.94
CA PRO A 38 -16.51 -2.19 -2.52
C PRO A 38 -16.89 -2.21 -1.04
N GLY A 39 -16.78 -1.06 -0.37
CA GLY A 39 -17.15 -0.87 1.03
C GLY A 39 -16.00 -1.02 2.04
N ILE A 40 -14.92 -1.74 1.73
CA ILE A 40 -13.76 -1.82 2.62
C ILE A 40 -12.93 -0.53 2.55
N LYS A 41 -12.07 -0.31 3.57
CA LYS A 41 -11.14 0.80 3.60
C LYS A 41 -9.72 0.32 3.25
N ILE A 42 -9.03 1.07 2.40
CA ILE A 42 -7.62 0.87 2.09
C ILE A 42 -6.82 2.11 2.50
N PRO A 43 -5.74 1.97 3.28
CA PRO A 43 -4.92 3.11 3.67
C PRO A 43 -4.09 3.59 2.47
N ILE A 44 -4.18 4.88 2.16
CA ILE A 44 -3.32 5.57 1.20
C ILE A 44 -2.59 6.67 1.97
N ARG A 45 -1.26 6.54 2.10
CA ARG A 45 -0.42 7.47 2.89
C ARG A 45 -0.92 7.68 4.32
N GLY A 46 -1.32 6.59 4.98
CA GLY A 46 -1.84 6.62 6.36
C GLY A 46 -3.31 7.04 6.49
N VAL A 47 -3.95 7.51 5.40
CA VAL A 47 -5.35 7.93 5.43
C VAL A 47 -6.25 6.80 4.92
N PRO A 48 -7.24 6.33 5.68
CA PRO A 48 -8.11 5.23 5.26
C PRO A 48 -9.16 5.70 4.25
N HIS A 49 -9.10 5.18 3.02
CA HIS A 49 -10.03 5.50 1.93
C HIS A 49 -11.05 4.39 1.72
N ARG A 50 -12.35 4.71 1.72
CA ARG A 50 -13.39 3.72 1.46
C ARG A 50 -13.53 3.45 -0.04
N ILE A 51 -13.49 2.20 -0.45
CA ILE A 51 -13.63 1.80 -1.85
C ILE A 51 -15.10 1.93 -2.27
N VAL A 52 -15.34 2.69 -3.33
CA VAL A 52 -16.66 2.83 -3.96
C VAL A 52 -16.52 2.38 -5.41
N HIS A 53 -17.49 1.60 -5.91
CA HIS A 53 -17.49 1.11 -7.29
C HIS A 53 -18.63 1.76 -8.05
N GLU A 54 -18.29 2.52 -9.09
CA GLU A 54 -19.23 3.23 -9.95
C GLU A 54 -19.05 2.74 -11.41
N PRO A 55 -19.77 1.69 -11.83
CA PRO A 55 -19.62 1.11 -13.16
C PRO A 55 -20.12 2.03 -14.29
N SER A 56 -21.06 2.92 -13.99
CA SER A 56 -21.77 3.76 -14.98
C SER A 56 -20.94 4.90 -15.55
N LYS A 57 -19.83 5.27 -14.91
CA LYS A 57 -18.93 6.32 -15.40
C LYS A 57 -17.71 5.69 -16.09
N ARG A 58 -17.32 6.24 -17.25
CA ARG A 58 -16.02 5.92 -17.86
C ARG A 58 -14.92 6.65 -17.09
N GLY A 59 -13.85 5.94 -16.73
CA GLY A 59 -12.72 6.57 -16.05
C GLY A 59 -11.72 5.60 -15.41
N THR A 60 -10.74 6.19 -14.75
CA THR A 60 -9.75 5.53 -13.89
C THR A 60 -10.13 5.74 -12.42
N VAL A 61 -9.38 5.17 -11.49
CA VAL A 61 -9.58 5.40 -10.05
C VAL A 61 -9.40 6.88 -9.69
N THR A 62 -10.33 7.43 -8.90
CA THR A 62 -10.34 8.83 -8.44
C THR A 62 -10.52 8.88 -6.92
N ILE A 63 -9.87 9.85 -6.27
CA ILE A 63 -10.13 10.14 -4.86
C ILE A 63 -11.20 11.23 -4.78
N LEU A 64 -12.28 10.94 -4.05
CA LEU A 64 -13.30 11.92 -3.67
C LEU A 64 -13.36 12.03 -2.15
N ARG A 65 -14.19 12.94 -1.65
CA ARG A 65 -14.48 13.07 -0.22
C ARG A 65 -15.98 13.21 -0.03
N ASP A 66 -16.51 12.48 0.94
CA ASP A 66 -17.87 12.64 1.45
C ASP A 66 -17.85 13.05 2.92
N ASP A 67 -19.03 13.19 3.52
CA ASP A 67 -19.20 13.53 4.95
C ASP A 67 -18.59 12.49 5.89
N ARG A 68 -18.35 11.25 5.40
CA ARG A 68 -17.76 10.14 6.16
C ARG A 68 -16.25 10.00 5.93
N GLY A 69 -15.67 10.83 5.07
CA GLY A 69 -14.24 10.89 4.81
C GLY A 69 -13.85 10.60 3.35
N PRO A 70 -12.59 10.23 3.10
CA PRO A 70 -12.08 10.06 1.75
C PRO A 70 -12.55 8.75 1.12
N LEU A 71 -12.86 8.82 -0.16
CA LEU A 71 -13.36 7.74 -0.99
C LEU A 71 -12.37 7.43 -2.10
N LEU A 72 -12.22 6.15 -2.41
CA LEU A 72 -11.52 5.68 -3.60
C LEU A 72 -12.57 5.15 -4.58
N VAL A 73 -12.97 5.99 -5.53
CA VAL A 73 -13.97 5.64 -6.54
C VAL A 73 -13.30 4.91 -7.68
N VAL A 74 -13.78 3.72 -7.99
CA VAL A 74 -13.26 2.85 -9.04
C VAL A 74 -14.34 2.68 -10.10
N HIS A 75 -13.97 2.95 -11.35
CA HIS A 75 -14.83 2.85 -12.52
C HIS A 75 -14.59 1.57 -13.34
N GLY A 76 -15.57 1.21 -14.18
CA GLY A 76 -15.52 0.03 -15.06
C GLY A 76 -16.07 -1.24 -14.41
N GLU A 77 -15.79 -2.41 -14.99
CA GLU A 77 -16.31 -3.68 -14.48
C GLU A 77 -15.71 -4.11 -13.14
N ARG A 78 -16.52 -4.75 -12.29
CA ARG A 78 -16.13 -5.19 -10.94
C ARG A 78 -14.96 -6.17 -10.95
N ILE A 79 -14.84 -7.00 -11.99
CA ILE A 79 -13.73 -7.96 -12.15
C ILE A 79 -12.36 -7.26 -12.23
N HIS A 80 -12.33 -6.01 -12.71
CA HIS A 80 -11.10 -5.23 -12.82
C HIS A 80 -10.78 -4.38 -11.59
N LEU A 81 -11.66 -4.38 -10.57
CA LEU A 81 -11.52 -3.53 -9.39
C LEU A 81 -10.17 -3.75 -8.66
N PRO A 82 -9.73 -4.99 -8.35
CA PRO A 82 -8.45 -5.20 -7.68
C PRO A 82 -7.27 -4.69 -8.50
N ARG A 83 -7.26 -4.96 -9.82
CA ARG A 83 -6.20 -4.51 -10.73
C ARG A 83 -6.13 -3.00 -10.80
N ARG A 84 -7.27 -2.32 -10.99
CA ARG A 84 -7.34 -0.85 -11.09
C ARG A 84 -6.87 -0.16 -9.83
N ILE A 85 -7.22 -0.70 -8.66
CA ILE A 85 -6.73 -0.20 -7.38
C ILE A 85 -5.22 -0.40 -7.28
N ALA A 86 -4.70 -1.59 -7.62
CA ALA A 86 -3.25 -1.83 -7.60
C ALA A 86 -2.49 -0.89 -8.54
N ASP A 87 -2.98 -0.69 -9.76
CA ASP A 87 -2.39 0.22 -10.76
C ASP A 87 -2.39 1.66 -10.26
N TYR A 88 -3.49 2.09 -9.64
CA TYR A 88 -3.61 3.41 -9.02
C TYR A 88 -2.58 3.60 -7.91
N LEU A 89 -2.50 2.67 -6.96
CA LEU A 89 -1.56 2.74 -5.83
C LEU A 89 -0.11 2.74 -6.29
N LYS A 90 0.24 1.89 -7.26
CA LYS A 90 1.58 1.86 -7.86
C LYS A 90 1.94 3.21 -8.49
N ARG A 91 0.99 3.82 -9.21
CA ARG A 91 1.20 5.13 -9.84
C ARG A 91 1.37 6.25 -8.81
N GLU A 92 0.54 6.28 -7.76
CA GLU A 92 0.67 7.28 -6.69
C GLU A 92 2.00 7.11 -5.94
N ALA A 93 2.38 5.86 -5.61
CA ALA A 93 3.67 5.57 -4.99
C ALA A 93 4.84 6.02 -5.86
N LYS A 94 4.79 5.73 -7.17
CA LYS A 94 5.81 6.15 -8.14
C LYS A 94 5.95 7.68 -8.16
N LYS A 95 4.84 8.39 -8.33
CA LYS A 95 4.82 9.87 -8.38
C LYS A 95 5.40 10.49 -7.09
N GLU A 96 5.04 9.93 -5.94
CA GLU A 96 5.52 10.42 -4.64
C GLU A 96 7.01 10.16 -4.44
N ILE A 97 7.44 8.92 -4.66
CA ILE A 97 8.83 8.50 -4.46
C ILE A 97 9.76 9.22 -5.44
N GLU A 98 9.37 9.36 -6.71
CA GLU A 98 10.17 10.10 -7.69
C GLU A 98 10.39 11.56 -7.27
N ARG A 99 9.34 12.24 -6.79
CA ARG A 99 9.46 13.61 -6.28
C ARG A 99 10.42 13.70 -5.09
N LEU A 100 10.34 12.75 -4.16
CA LEU A 100 11.24 12.71 -3.01
C LEU A 100 12.68 12.42 -3.42
N VAL A 101 12.90 11.50 -4.35
CA VAL A 101 14.23 11.20 -4.88
C VAL A 101 14.85 12.47 -5.47
N VAL A 102 14.14 13.19 -6.33
CA VAL A 102 14.62 14.46 -6.91
C VAL A 102 15.04 15.43 -5.79
N LYS A 103 14.14 15.72 -4.85
CA LYS A 103 14.40 16.62 -3.71
C LYS A 103 15.66 16.23 -2.93
N HIS A 104 15.83 14.95 -2.61
CA HIS A 104 16.97 14.48 -1.82
C HIS A 104 18.27 14.43 -2.63
N THR A 105 18.20 14.10 -3.92
CA THR A 105 19.37 14.10 -4.82
C THR A 105 19.94 15.49 -5.06
N GLU A 106 19.08 16.50 -5.18
CA GLU A 106 19.47 17.90 -5.30
C GLU A 106 20.17 18.38 -4.02
N ALA A 107 19.62 18.05 -2.85
CA ALA A 107 20.20 18.44 -1.56
C ALA A 107 21.62 17.90 -1.33
N ILE A 108 21.95 16.73 -1.89
CA ILE A 108 23.28 16.11 -1.76
C ILE A 108 24.17 16.28 -3.00
N GLY A 109 23.69 16.97 -4.04
CA GLY A 109 24.42 17.20 -5.30
C GLY A 109 24.72 15.93 -6.10
N LYS A 110 23.97 14.84 -5.92
CA LYS A 110 24.22 13.55 -6.61
C LYS A 110 22.96 13.04 -7.28
N ARG A 111 23.05 12.65 -8.56
CA ARG A 111 21.94 12.04 -9.32
C ARG A 111 21.65 10.60 -8.86
N ALA A 112 20.38 10.24 -8.76
CA ALA A 112 19.98 8.84 -8.58
C ALA A 112 20.17 8.06 -9.88
N LYS A 113 20.89 6.92 -9.82
CA LYS A 113 21.16 6.07 -10.99
C LYS A 113 19.93 5.25 -11.44
N ALA A 114 19.11 4.80 -10.50
CA ALA A 114 17.87 4.06 -10.77
C ALA A 114 16.95 4.08 -9.54
N ILE A 115 15.63 4.05 -9.76
CA ILE A 115 14.62 3.85 -8.72
C ILE A 115 13.97 2.49 -8.98
N ARG A 116 14.06 1.56 -8.02
CA ARG A 116 13.48 0.22 -8.10
C ARG A 116 12.42 0.05 -7.01
N TYR A 117 11.22 -0.36 -7.40
CA TYR A 117 10.13 -0.67 -6.49
C TYR A 117 10.13 -2.18 -6.23
N LYS A 118 10.29 -2.59 -4.98
CA LYS A 118 10.25 -4.00 -4.56
C LYS A 118 9.12 -4.20 -3.56
N ASP A 119 8.44 -5.34 -3.70
CA ASP A 119 7.48 -5.87 -2.73
C ASP A 119 8.26 -6.95 -1.96
N THR A 120 8.55 -6.72 -0.69
CA THR A 120 9.32 -7.61 0.20
C THR A 120 8.53 -7.87 1.45
#